data_AF-A0A4Q2WA98-F1
#
_entry.id   AF-A0A4Q2WA98-F1
#
_cell.length_a   1.000
_cell.length_b   1.000
_cell.length_c   1.000
_cell.angle_alpha   90.00
_cell.angle_beta   90.00
_cell.angle_gamma   90.00
#
_symmetry.space_group_name_H-M   'P 1'
#
loop_
_entity.id
_entity.type
_entity.pdbx_description
1 polymer ?
#
loop_
_entity_poly.entity_id
_entity_poly.type
_entity_poly.pdbx_seq_one_letter_code
_entity_poly.pdbx_strand_id
1 'polypeptide(L)'
;MGKLPVLITLTGKDSALSQQLNFKSISHHVTKFISDIAVQVPLHVAIDFITVQNQREIAVFGPQPDPLKSTLGFRNGLSVPPEDLPVVVSFLGGGDEPIEGPRSTWVDTTIHTGWPRVNAFDDERV
;
A
#
# COMPACT_ATOMS: atom_id res chain seq x y z
N MET A 1 -18.62 23.25 -8.70
CA MET A 1 -17.36 22.54 -8.40
C MET A 1 -17.23 22.40 -6.88
N GLY A 2 -17.20 21.17 -6.37
CA GLY A 2 -17.29 20.89 -4.92
C GLY A 2 -16.09 21.43 -4.14
N LYS A 3 -16.37 22.10 -3.01
CA LYS A 3 -15.36 22.68 -2.09
C LYS A 3 -14.80 21.65 -1.11
N LEU A 4 -14.77 20.36 -1.45
CA LEU A 4 -14.32 19.33 -0.51
C LEU A 4 -12.82 19.52 -0.25
N PRO A 5 -12.41 19.90 0.98
CA PRO A 5 -11.01 20.01 1.31
C PRO A 5 -10.42 18.61 1.49
N VAL A 6 -9.25 18.39 0.92
CA VAL A 6 -8.50 17.14 1.04
C VAL A 6 -7.16 17.45 1.67
N LEU A 7 -6.80 16.64 2.67
CA LEU A 7 -5.47 16.66 3.27
C LEU A 7 -4.57 15.69 2.52
N ILE A 8 -3.45 16.19 1.99
CA ILE A 8 -2.39 15.38 1.41
C ILE A 8 -1.22 15.39 2.39
N THR A 9 -0.72 14.21 2.73
CA THR A 9 0.47 14.03 3.57
C THR A 9 1.50 13.18 2.83
N LEU A 10 2.76 13.61 2.83
CA LEU A 10 3.89 12.85 2.31
C LEU A 10 4.37 11.89 3.42
N THR A 11 4.22 10.58 3.20
CA THR A 11 4.51 9.53 4.20
C THR A 11 5.74 8.69 3.86
N GLY A 12 6.48 9.02 2.80
CA GLY A 12 7.65 8.28 2.33
C GLY A 12 8.97 8.75 2.95
N LYS A 13 9.95 7.85 3.00
CA LYS A 13 11.35 8.19 3.33
C LYS A 13 12.06 8.63 2.05
N ASP A 14 12.52 9.87 2.01
CA ASP A 14 13.15 10.48 0.82
C ASP A 14 14.39 9.74 0.28
N SER A 15 15.04 8.91 1.10
CA SER A 15 16.32 8.28 0.78
C SER A 15 16.29 7.21 -0.32
N ALA A 16 15.11 6.74 -0.73
CA ALA A 16 14.96 5.69 -1.75
C ALA A 16 14.08 6.09 -2.94
N LEU A 17 13.66 7.36 -3.01
CA LEU A 17 12.87 7.87 -4.12
C LEU A 17 13.78 8.34 -5.25
N SER A 18 13.37 8.07 -6.50
CA SER A 18 14.03 8.58 -7.70
C SER A 18 14.01 10.11 -7.80
N GLN A 19 13.10 10.77 -7.09
CA GLN A 19 13.03 12.21 -6.93
C GLN A 19 12.34 12.56 -5.61
N GLN A 20 12.79 13.63 -4.96
CA GLN A 20 12.16 14.13 -3.74
C GLN A 20 10.72 14.61 -4.01
N LEU A 21 9.76 14.05 -3.27
CA LEU A 21 8.36 14.48 -3.29
C LEU A 21 8.21 15.83 -2.59
N ASN A 22 7.52 16.78 -3.23
CA ASN A 22 7.22 18.08 -2.65
C ASN A 22 5.98 18.71 -3.29
N PHE A 23 5.46 19.75 -2.66
CA PHE A 23 4.23 20.42 -3.10
C PHE A 23 4.44 21.60 -4.06
N LYS A 24 5.65 21.81 -4.60
CA LYS A 24 5.95 22.99 -5.43
C LYS A 24 5.00 23.12 -6.61
N SER A 25 4.68 22.00 -7.28
CA SER A 25 3.79 21.96 -8.44
C SER A 25 2.35 22.42 -8.13
N ILE A 26 1.89 22.28 -6.89
CA ILE A 26 0.52 22.62 -6.47
C ILE A 26 0.46 23.78 -5.47
N SER A 27 1.57 24.47 -5.24
CA SER A 27 1.70 25.55 -4.25
C SER A 27 0.65 26.64 -4.39
N HIS A 28 0.31 27.03 -5.62
CA HIS A 28 -0.71 28.03 -5.94
C HIS A 28 -2.15 27.57 -5.70
N HIS A 29 -2.35 26.27 -5.44
CA HIS A 29 -3.64 25.65 -5.17
C HIS A 29 -3.79 25.20 -3.70
N VAL A 30 -2.77 25.43 -2.87
CA VAL A 30 -2.83 25.14 -1.44
C VAL A 30 -3.81 26.08 -0.76
N THR A 31 -4.86 25.51 -0.16
CA THR A 31 -5.85 26.25 0.63
C THR A 31 -5.39 26.48 2.06
N LYS A 32 -4.61 25.57 2.61
CA LYS A 32 -4.00 25.69 3.94
C LYS A 32 -2.70 24.89 3.99
N PHE A 33 -1.63 25.54 4.42
CA PHE A 33 -0.38 24.88 4.76
C PHE A 33 -0.48 24.34 6.19
N ILE A 34 -0.15 23.06 6.40
CA ILE A 34 -0.17 22.43 7.73
C ILE A 34 1.26 22.18 8.21
N SER A 35 2.12 21.62 7.36
CA SER A 35 3.55 21.43 7.59
C SER A 35 4.27 21.19 6.25
N ASP A 36 5.60 21.06 6.27
CA ASP A 36 6.39 20.75 5.07
C ASP A 36 5.96 19.45 4.38
N ILE A 37 5.38 18.52 5.12
CA ILE A 37 4.89 17.24 4.61
C ILE A 37 3.37 17.17 4.46
N ALA A 38 2.62 18.21 4.85
CA ALA A 38 1.17 18.16 4.86
C ALA A 38 0.52 19.47 4.40
N VAL A 39 -0.36 19.38 3.40
CA VAL A 39 -1.12 20.52 2.86
C VAL A 39 -2.58 20.16 2.63
N GLN A 40 -3.44 21.16 2.73
CA GLN A 40 -4.85 21.05 2.37
C GLN A 40 -5.10 21.69 1.01
N VAL A 41 -5.74 20.95 0.11
CA VAL A 41 -6.06 21.40 -1.26
C VAL A 41 -7.50 21.02 -1.62
N PRO A 42 -8.08 21.59 -2.70
CA PRO A 42 -9.32 21.08 -3.27
C PRO A 42 -9.16 19.67 -3.83
N LEU A 43 -10.23 18.86 -3.80
CA LEU A 43 -10.21 17.47 -4.28
C LEU A 43 -9.63 17.28 -5.70
N HIS A 44 -9.99 18.13 -6.66
CA HIS A 44 -9.50 17.99 -8.05
C HIS A 44 -7.97 18.13 -8.13
N VAL A 45 -7.39 19.06 -7.38
CA VAL A 45 -5.94 19.27 -7.29
C VAL A 45 -5.26 18.07 -6.66
N ALA A 46 -5.88 17.45 -5.65
CA ALA A 46 -5.35 16.23 -5.04
C ALA A 46 -5.31 15.07 -6.03
N ILE A 47 -6.39 14.88 -6.80
CA ILE A 47 -6.47 13.84 -7.84
C ILE A 47 -5.38 14.07 -8.90
N ASP A 48 -5.24 15.30 -9.39
CA ASP A 48 -4.23 15.65 -10.40
C ASP A 48 -2.81 15.42 -9.86
N PHE A 49 -2.54 15.84 -8.63
CA PHE A 49 -1.24 15.66 -7.98
C PHE A 49 -0.87 14.18 -7.85
N ILE A 50 -1.78 13.35 -7.33
CA ILE A 50 -1.55 11.90 -7.15
C ILE A 50 -1.36 11.21 -8.51
N THR A 51 -2.15 11.59 -9.51
CA THR A 51 -2.04 11.03 -10.87
C THR A 51 -0.66 11.30 -11.48
N VAL A 52 -0.15 12.53 -11.33
CA VAL A 52 1.21 12.89 -11.78
C VAL A 52 2.28 12.12 -11.02
N GLN A 53 2.12 11.90 -9.71
CA GLN A 53 3.08 11.08 -8.96
C GLN A 53 3.08 9.62 -9.43
N ASN A 54 1.91 9.03 -9.70
CA ASN A 54 1.81 7.68 -10.23
C ASN A 54 2.49 7.56 -11.62
N GLN A 55 2.30 8.55 -12.50
CA GLN A 55 2.99 8.58 -13.80
C GLN A 55 4.51 8.67 -13.67
N ARG A 56 5.00 9.43 -12.69
CA ARG A 56 6.44 9.52 -12.38
C ARG A 56 6.99 8.19 -11.88
N GLU A 57 6.26 7.51 -11.01
CA GLU A 57 6.62 6.19 -10.51
C GLU A 57 6.71 5.19 -11.67
N ILE A 58 5.71 5.17 -12.55
CA ILE A 58 5.69 4.32 -13.75
C ILE A 58 6.87 4.62 -14.68
N ALA A 59 7.22 5.89 -14.87
CA ALA A 59 8.33 6.27 -15.73
C ALA A 59 9.70 5.80 -15.20
N VAL A 60 9.83 5.62 -13.88
CA VAL A 60 11.07 5.24 -13.22
C VAL A 60 11.16 3.73 -13.00
N PHE A 61 10.10 3.13 -12.47
CA PHE A 61 10.09 1.73 -12.04
C PHE A 61 9.37 0.80 -13.03
N GLY A 62 8.79 1.36 -14.10
CA GLY A 62 7.92 0.63 -15.00
C GLY A 62 6.49 0.53 -14.48
N PRO A 63 5.56 -0.04 -15.27
CA PRO A 63 4.19 -0.27 -14.80
C PRO A 63 4.21 -1.15 -13.56
N GLN A 64 3.26 -0.90 -12.65
CA GLN A 64 3.08 -1.75 -11.47
C GLN A 64 2.97 -3.21 -11.94
N PRO A 65 3.77 -4.13 -11.37
CA PRO A 65 3.74 -5.51 -11.80
C PRO A 65 2.35 -6.08 -11.52
N ASP A 66 1.92 -7.00 -12.39
CA ASP A 66 0.67 -7.73 -12.20
C ASP A 66 0.67 -8.34 -10.77
N PRO A 67 -0.30 -7.97 -9.91
CA PRO A 67 -0.27 -8.35 -8.50
C PRO A 67 -0.40 -9.85 -8.31
N LEU A 68 -1.03 -10.57 -9.26
CA LEU A 68 -1.05 -12.02 -9.26
C LEU A 68 0.31 -12.57 -9.66
N LYS A 69 0.84 -12.15 -10.80
CA LYS A 69 2.12 -12.68 -11.29
C LYS A 69 3.29 -12.37 -10.36
N SER A 70 3.27 -11.22 -9.69
CA SER A 70 4.31 -10.81 -8.74
C SER A 70 4.20 -11.49 -7.39
N THR A 71 3.11 -12.20 -7.09
CA THR A 71 2.93 -12.94 -5.84
C THR A 71 2.94 -14.46 -6.04
N LEU A 72 2.85 -14.94 -7.28
CA LEU A 72 3.00 -16.36 -7.62
C LEU A 72 4.32 -16.93 -7.08
N GLY A 73 4.22 -17.94 -6.21
CA GLY A 73 5.36 -18.66 -5.64
C GLY A 73 5.99 -18.01 -4.40
N PHE A 74 5.49 -16.85 -3.94
CA PHE A 74 5.87 -16.32 -2.63
C PHE A 74 5.18 -17.13 -1.53
N ARG A 75 5.95 -17.98 -0.86
CA ARG A 75 5.56 -18.56 0.42
C ARG A 75 5.42 -17.42 1.43
N ASN A 76 4.28 -17.35 2.12
CA ASN A 76 3.93 -16.43 3.21
C ASN A 76 4.84 -15.18 3.37
N GLY A 77 4.29 -13.97 3.24
CA GLY A 77 5.05 -12.72 3.47
C GLY A 77 5.60 -12.51 4.90
N LEU A 78 5.47 -13.52 5.76
CA LEU A 78 6.06 -13.57 7.08
C LEU A 78 7.56 -13.86 6.91
N SER A 79 8.43 -12.94 7.34
CA SER A 79 9.88 -13.16 7.37
C SER A 79 10.32 -14.18 8.43
N VAL A 80 9.40 -15.03 8.89
CA VAL A 80 9.59 -16.03 9.94
C VAL A 80 9.06 -17.37 9.45
N PRO A 81 9.80 -18.47 9.66
CA PRO A 81 9.32 -19.80 9.37
C PRO A 81 7.99 -20.09 10.12
N PRO A 82 7.03 -20.82 9.51
CA PRO A 82 5.75 -21.15 10.15
C PRO A 82 5.88 -21.77 11.55
N GLU A 83 6.93 -22.55 11.78
CA GLU A 83 7.26 -23.19 13.05
C GLU A 83 7.63 -22.19 14.16
N ASP A 84 8.18 -21.02 13.79
CA ASP A 84 8.62 -19.98 14.73
C ASP A 84 7.52 -18.94 14.99
N LEU A 85 6.45 -18.95 14.18
CA LEU A 85 5.35 -18.00 14.25
C LEU A 85 4.69 -17.93 15.64
N PRO A 86 4.44 -19.05 16.37
CA PRO A 86 3.88 -19.00 17.72
C PRO A 86 4.74 -18.24 18.72
N VAL A 87 6.07 -18.41 18.63
CA VAL A 87 7.03 -17.74 19.51
C VAL A 87 7.03 -16.23 19.26
N VAL A 88 7.01 -15.85 17.99
CA VAL A 88 7.00 -14.43 17.57
C VAL A 88 5.70 -13.75 17.99
N VAL A 89 4.54 -14.39 17.78
CA VAL A 89 3.24 -13.84 18.19
C VAL A 89 3.16 -13.67 19.69
N SER A 90 3.62 -14.66 20.47
CA SER A 90 3.69 -14.57 21.93
C SER A 90 4.60 -13.42 22.38
N PHE A 91 5.78 -13.27 21.78
CA PHE A 91 6.70 -12.17 22.06
C PHE A 91 6.09 -10.78 21.80
N LEU A 92 5.26 -10.66 20.76
CA LEU A 92 4.56 -9.43 20.40
C LEU A 92 3.31 -9.16 21.27
N GLY A 93 3.03 -10.01 22.25
CA GLY A 93 1.87 -9.87 23.15
C GLY A 93 0.57 -10.46 22.61
N GLY A 94 0.65 -11.34 21.61
CA GLY A 94 -0.50 -12.14 21.17
C GLY A 94 -0.94 -13.14 22.25
N GLY A 95 -2.25 -13.38 22.34
CA GLY A 95 -2.84 -14.33 23.28
C GLY A 95 -2.87 -15.77 22.77
N ASP A 96 -3.63 -16.63 23.46
CA ASP A 96 -3.78 -18.06 23.14
C ASP A 96 -4.69 -18.34 21.92
N GLU A 97 -5.08 -17.30 21.19
CA GLU A 97 -5.93 -17.44 20.01
C GLU A 97 -5.15 -18.13 18.87
N PRO A 98 -5.82 -18.95 18.05
CA PRO A 98 -5.21 -19.53 16.86
C PRO A 98 -4.65 -18.43 15.96
N ILE A 99 -3.39 -18.57 15.54
CA ILE A 99 -2.76 -17.63 14.63
C ILE A 99 -3.35 -17.85 13.23
N GLU A 100 -4.27 -16.99 12.84
CA GLU A 100 -4.83 -16.98 11.49
C GLU A 100 -4.03 -16.05 10.60
N GLY A 101 -3.41 -16.61 9.56
CA GLY A 101 -2.84 -15.81 8.48
C GLY A 101 -3.94 -15.10 7.66
N PRO A 102 -3.58 -14.08 6.87
CA PRO A 102 -4.53 -13.43 5.98
C PRO A 102 -5.24 -14.47 5.11
N ARG A 103 -6.57 -14.44 5.12
CA ARG A 103 -7.40 -15.31 4.29
C ARG A 103 -7.87 -14.54 3.07
N SER A 104 -7.73 -15.16 1.91
CA SER A 104 -8.28 -14.71 0.63
C SER A 104 -9.78 -14.39 0.64
N THR A 105 -10.54 -14.88 1.63
CA THR A 105 -11.95 -14.50 1.84
C THR A 105 -12.13 -13.03 2.17
N TRP A 106 -11.06 -12.32 2.54
CA TRP A 106 -11.04 -10.88 2.75
C TRP A 106 -10.80 -10.09 1.44
N VAL A 107 -10.43 -10.79 0.36
CA VAL A 107 -10.23 -10.21 -0.97
C VAL A 107 -11.48 -10.45 -1.80
N ASP A 108 -11.99 -9.40 -2.45
CA ASP A 108 -13.09 -9.54 -3.40
C ASP A 108 -12.60 -10.24 -4.67
N THR A 109 -12.85 -11.54 -4.75
CA THR A 109 -12.45 -12.37 -5.89
C THR A 109 -13.30 -12.14 -7.14
N THR A 110 -14.35 -11.32 -7.08
CA THR A 110 -15.05 -10.86 -8.30
C THR A 110 -14.24 -9.81 -9.04
N ILE A 111 -13.43 -9.03 -8.30
CA ILE A 111 -12.50 -8.05 -8.83
C ILE A 111 -11.12 -8.69 -9.08
N HIS A 112 -10.72 -9.63 -8.21
CA HIS A 112 -9.41 -10.31 -8.25
C HIS A 112 -9.55 -11.80 -8.56
N THR A 113 -10.04 -12.12 -9.76
CA THR A 113 -10.47 -13.47 -10.18
C THR A 113 -9.39 -14.55 -10.24
N GLY A 114 -8.11 -14.21 -10.07
CA GLY A 114 -7.01 -15.17 -10.06
C GLY A 114 -6.42 -15.46 -8.68
N TRP A 115 -6.88 -14.80 -7.61
CA TRP A 115 -6.35 -15.05 -6.26
C TRP A 115 -7.02 -16.31 -5.70
N PRO A 116 -6.26 -17.35 -5.33
CA PRO A 116 -6.85 -18.58 -4.81
C PRO A 116 -7.58 -18.28 -3.49
N ARG A 117 -8.77 -18.88 -3.31
CA ARG A 117 -9.58 -18.71 -2.09
C ARG A 117 -9.06 -19.54 -0.92
N VAL A 118 -7.75 -19.55 -0.70
CA VAL A 118 -7.13 -20.36 0.35
C VAL A 118 -6.31 -19.47 1.28
N ASN A 119 -5.99 -19.99 2.47
CA ASN A 119 -5.10 -19.29 3.37
C ASN A 119 -3.66 -19.36 2.81
N ALA A 120 -2.78 -18.46 3.26
CA ALA A 120 -1.39 -18.44 2.81
C ALA A 120 -0.60 -19.74 3.09
N PHE A 121 -1.15 -20.66 3.90
CA PHE A 121 -0.55 -21.96 4.22
C PHE A 121 -1.01 -23.08 3.27
N ASP A 122 -2.12 -22.88 2.56
CA ASP A 122 -2.77 -23.86 1.68
C ASP A 122 -2.58 -23.52 0.19
N ASP A 123 -1.91 -22.41 -0.13
CA ASP A 123 -1.61 -21.94 -1.50
C ASP A 123 -0.81 -22.97 -2.34
N GLU A 124 -0.07 -23.89 -1.72
CA GLU A 124 0.75 -24.88 -2.44
C GLU A 124 -0.03 -26.06 -3.04
N ARG A 125 -1.34 -26.16 -2.77
CA ARG A 125 -2.16 -27.32 -3.15
C ARG A 125 -3.07 -27.08 -4.37
N VAL A 126 -2.94 -25.94 -5.04
CA VAL A 126 -3.74 -25.57 -6.23
C VAL A 126 -2.91 -25.64 -7.50
#